data_AF-A0A6V7KR41-F1
#
_entry.id   AF-A0A6V7KR41-F1
#
_cell.length_a   1.000
_cell.length_b   1.000
_cell.length_c   1.000
_cell.angle_alpha   90.00
_cell.angle_beta   90.00
_cell.angle_gamma   90.00
#
_symmetry.space_group_name_H-M   'P 1'
#
loop_
_entity.id
_entity.type
_entity.pdbx_description
1 polymer ?
#
loop_
_entity_poly.entity_id
_entity_poly.type
_entity_poly.pdbx_seq_one_letter_code
_entity_poly.pdbx_strand_id
1 'polypeptide(L)' 'TTIIDNSESEYSMNTIDTAYIRSEYRNRGLGMEILYDVVSRYQNQDIGFSKPVSYGMLQ' A
#
# COMPACT_ATOMS: atom_id res chain seq x y z
N THR A 1 7.52 26.28 32.80
CA THR A 1 6.45 25.41 32.26
C THR A 1 6.99 24.68 31.07
N THR A 2 7.31 23.40 31.23
CA THR A 2 7.75 22.56 30.12
C THR A 2 6.51 22.15 29.33
N ILE A 3 6.34 22.71 28.13
CA ILE A 3 5.32 22.24 27.19
C ILE A 3 5.89 20.99 26.55
N ILE A 4 5.45 19.83 27.03
CA ILE A 4 5.68 18.56 26.33
C ILE A 4 4.64 18.56 25.22
N ASP A 5 5.07 18.94 24.02
CA ASP A 5 4.24 18.77 22.82
C ASP A 5 4.17 17.28 22.54
N ASN A 6 3.13 16.66 23.10
CA ASN A 6 2.80 15.27 22.88
C ASN A 6 2.04 15.17 21.56
N SER A 7 2.64 15.69 20.48
CA SER A 7 2.22 15.36 19.14
C SER A 7 2.63 13.90 18.93
N GLU A 8 1.78 12.97 19.36
CA GLU A 8 1.65 11.69 18.68
C GLU A 8 1.32 12.05 17.23
N SER A 9 2.35 12.33 16.44
CA SER A 9 2.25 12.39 15.00
C SER A 9 1.94 10.96 14.60
N GLU A 10 0.65 10.62 14.61
CA GLU A 10 0.14 9.40 14.00
C GLU A 10 0.67 9.46 12.56
N TYR A 11 1.73 8.69 12.29
CA TYR A 11 2.30 8.51 10.95
C TYR A 11 1.25 7.73 10.15
N SER A 12 0.18 8.43 9.75
CA SER A 12 -0.91 7.90 8.94
C SER A 12 -0.41 7.83 7.50
N MET A 13 0.39 6.82 7.22
CA MET A 13 0.82 6.50 5.87
C MET A 13 -0.33 5.85 5.14
N ASN A 14 -0.66 6.37 3.95
CA ASN A 14 -1.62 5.72 3.05
C ASN A 14 -1.13 4.30 2.77
N THR A 15 -1.92 3.30 3.15
CA THR A 15 -1.50 1.90 3.11
C THR A 15 -2.44 1.12 2.20
N ILE A 16 -1.87 0.39 1.24
CA ILE A 16 -2.62 -0.59 0.47
C ILE A 16 -2.85 -1.80 1.35
N ASP A 17 -4.09 -2.00 1.75
CA ASP A 17 -4.47 -3.14 2.58
C ASP A 17 -4.67 -4.42 1.76
N THR A 18 -5.40 -4.34 0.65
CA THR A 18 -5.68 -5.50 -0.22
C THR A 18 -5.71 -5.10 -1.69
N ALA A 19 -4.98 -5.85 -2.52
CA ALA A 19 -5.13 -5.86 -3.97
C ALA A 19 -5.26 -7.32 -4.46
N TYR A 20 -6.20 -7.59 -5.35
CA TYR A 20 -6.48 -8.95 -5.82
C TYR A 20 -6.77 -9.00 -7.32
N ILE A 21 -6.18 -9.99 -7.98
CA ILE A 21 -6.43 -10.30 -9.39
C ILE A 21 -7.02 -11.71 -9.46
N ARG A 22 -8.22 -11.82 -10.04
CA ARG A 22 -8.86 -13.12 -10.27
C ARG A 22 -7.95 -13.98 -11.14
N SER A 23 -7.90 -15.28 -10.84
CA SER A 23 -6.98 -16.25 -11.45
C SER A 23 -6.93 -16.18 -12.98
N GLU A 24 -8.08 -16.05 -13.62
CA GLU A 24 -8.26 -16.00 -15.07
C GLU A 24 -7.62 -14.77 -15.74
N TYR A 25 -7.30 -13.73 -14.96
CA TYR A 25 -6.68 -12.49 -15.42
C TYR A 25 -5.22 -12.31 -14.96
N ARG A 26 -4.65 -13.28 -14.24
CA ARG A 26 -3.23 -13.25 -13.82
C ARG A 26 -2.29 -13.41 -15.02
N ASN A 27 -1.02 -13.03 -14.86
CA ASN A 27 0.02 -13.07 -15.90
C ASN A 27 -0.26 -12.18 -17.13
N ARG A 28 -1.09 -11.15 -16.98
CA ARG A 28 -1.44 -10.18 -18.04
C ARG A 28 -0.92 -8.76 -17.77
N GLY A 29 -0.08 -8.57 -16.75
CA GLY A 29 0.43 -7.25 -16.37
C GLY A 29 -0.49 -6.42 -15.45
N LEU A 30 -1.71 -6.89 -15.14
CA LEU A 30 -2.68 -6.13 -14.34
C LEU A 30 -2.19 -5.70 -12.94
N GLY A 31 -1.30 -6.48 -12.32
CA GLY A 31 -0.71 -6.09 -11.03
C GLY A 31 0.15 -4.84 -11.15
N MET A 32 0.87 -4.71 -12.26
CA MET A 32 1.64 -3.52 -12.57
C MET A 32 0.73 -2.32 -12.87
N GLU A 33 -0.37 -2.53 -13.58
CA GLU A 33 -1.36 -1.48 -13.84
C GLU A 33 -1.98 -0.94 -12.54
N ILE A 34 -2.32 -1.82 -11.59
CA ILE A 34 -2.80 -1.42 -10.26
C ILE A 34 -1.75 -0.56 -9.54
N LEU A 35 -0.47 -0.97 -9.56
CA LEU A 35 0.61 -0.19 -8.93
C LEU A 35 0.81 1.16 -9.60
N TYR A 36 0.77 1.24 -10.93
CA TYR A 36 0.87 2.51 -11.66
C TYR A 36 -0.29 3.45 -11.32
N ASP A 37 -1.52 2.94 -11.28
CA ASP A 37 -2.69 3.73 -10.91
C ASP A 37 -2.53 4.28 -9.48
N VAL A 38 -2.11 3.44 -8.53
CA VAL A 38 -1.88 3.86 -7.14
C VAL A 38 -0.79 4.94 -7.05
N VAL A 39 0.38 4.73 -7.66
CA VAL A 39 1.46 5.73 -7.66
C VAL A 39 1.02 7.03 -8.33
N SER A 40 0.19 6.95 -9.37
CA SER A 40 -0.33 8.13 -10.07
C SER A 40 -1.32 8.96 -9.24
N ARG A 41 -2.05 8.34 -8.31
CA ARG A 41 -3.03 8.99 -7.42
C ARG A 41 -2.40 9.57 -6.16
N TYR A 42 -1.33 8.95 -5.66
CA TYR A 42 -0.63 9.35 -4.44
C TYR A 42 0.78 9.87 -4.77
N GLN A 43 0.86 10.80 -5.72
CA GLN A 43 2.15 11.35 -6.16
C GLN A 43 2.88 12.05 -4.99
N ASN A 44 4.19 11.79 -4.89
CA ASN A 44 5.07 12.35 -3.85
C ASN A 44 4.65 11.99 -2.41
N GLN A 45 3.87 10.94 -2.23
CA GLN A 45 3.54 10.39 -0.91
C GLN A 45 4.17 9.01 -0.78
N ASP A 46 4.66 8.71 0.42
CA ASP A 46 5.03 7.34 0.77
C ASP A 46 3.75 6.50 0.88
N ILE A 47 3.77 5.32 0.28
CA ILE A 47 2.66 4.37 0.31
C ILE A 47 3.13 3.11 1.01
N GLY A 48 2.46 2.79 2.11
CA GLY A 48 2.68 1.56 2.84
C GLY A 48 2.01 0.39 2.13
N PHE A 49 2.54 -0.80 2.34
CA PHE A 49 1.84 -2.04 2.05
C PHE A 49 1.58 -2.73 3.38
N SER A 50 0.34 -3.15 3.62
CA SER A 50 0.08 -4.02 4.77
C SER A 50 0.87 -5.33 4.59
N LYS A 51 1.10 -6.04 5.69
CA LYS A 51 1.94 -7.24 5.71
C LYS A 51 1.54 -8.21 4.60
N PRO A 52 2.49 -8.76 3.84
CA PRO A 52 2.16 -9.61 2.72
C PRO A 52 1.68 -10.98 3.21
N VAL A 53 0.93 -11.79 2.47
CA VAL A 53 0.20 -11.71 1.20
C VAL A 53 -0.52 -13.10 1.16
N SER A 54 -1.55 -13.31 0.34
CA SER A 54 -2.12 -14.66 0.12
C SER A 54 -1.02 -15.74 0.06
N TYR A 55 -1.25 -16.91 0.68
CA TYR A 55 -0.25 -18.00 0.79
C TYR A 55 0.53 -18.29 -0.49
N GLY A 56 -0.06 -18.07 -1.67
CA GLY A 56 0.59 -18.25 -2.97
C GLY A 56 1.67 -17.24 -3.35
N MET A 57 1.92 -16.18 -2.56
CA MET A 57 3.07 -15.26 -2.79
C MET A 57 4.13 -15.38 -1.68
N LEU A 58 3.95 -16.31 -0.73
CA LEU A 58 4.97 -16.75 0.21
C LEU A 58 5.77 -17.96 -0.32
N GLN A 59 5.47 -18.42 -1.54
CA GLN A 59 6.14 -19.53 -2.21
C GLN A 59 7.19 -19.05 -3.21
#